data_AF-A0A067E789-F1
#
_entry.id   AF-A0A067E789-F1
#
_cell.length_a   1.000
_cell.length_b   1.000
_cell.length_c   1.000
_cell.angle_alpha   90.00
_cell.angle_beta   90.00
_cell.angle_gamma   90.00
#
_symmetry.space_group_name_H-M   'P 1'
#
loop_
_entity.id
_entity.type
_entity.pdbx_description
1 polymer ?
#
loop_
_entity_poly.entity_id
_entity_poly.type
_entity_poly.pdbx_seq_one_letter_code
_entity_poly.pdbx_strand_id
1 'polypeptide(L)'
;MPLGSISRVVSKIAIPPIPSVLVIFGIRGTEFSTAMTFFVLQYLLRVIRTYFVFTEAIEGSGVIADATWVIFAFYVLLYLQSGHMFGALWYYYAIRKVTECWREACKNHTGCGHISFACNGSFGDYNFLNDFCPISTGSTTRYSFGLYNDALQSGIVAETDFLKKLLHCLHWGLQKLSAFGQDLETSDDVGENIFAIWMTIYGVVLFVFLIGRMQIETARSQKINPRWQGLKQSKHYAVISGDRKVLRKFKKAKRENLVNKHVDVHINSFLSDLSQDAANEVKRLIGRTHLEK
;
A
#
# COMPACT_ATOMS: atom_id res chain seq x y z
N MET A 1 -14.97 11.90 -21.59
CA MET A 1 -14.67 12.90 -20.54
C MET A 1 -13.15 13.04 -20.44
N PRO A 2 -12.59 14.26 -20.42
CA PRO A 2 -11.15 14.43 -20.28
C PRO A 2 -10.68 13.92 -18.91
N LEU A 3 -9.53 13.23 -18.88
CA LEU A 3 -8.93 12.61 -17.69
C LEU A 3 -8.82 13.59 -16.50
N GLY A 4 -8.57 14.88 -16.80
CA GLY A 4 -8.51 15.96 -15.81
C GLY A 4 -9.85 16.40 -15.20
N SER A 5 -11.00 16.03 -15.77
CA SER A 5 -12.32 16.26 -15.15
C SER A 5 -12.62 15.18 -14.11
N ILE A 6 -12.28 13.92 -14.41
CA ILE A 6 -12.44 12.77 -13.51
C ILE A 6 -11.51 12.93 -12.30
N SER A 7 -10.24 13.28 -12.51
CA SER A 7 -9.27 13.53 -11.42
C SER A 7 -9.76 14.62 -10.45
N ARG A 8 -10.30 15.73 -10.95
CA ARG A 8 -10.83 16.83 -10.11
C ARG A 8 -12.04 16.43 -9.27
N VAL A 9 -12.94 15.60 -9.82
CA VAL A 9 -14.12 15.09 -9.09
C VAL A 9 -13.67 14.09 -8.02
N VAL A 10 -12.80 13.14 -8.36
CA VAL A 10 -12.26 12.15 -7.42
C VAL A 10 -11.50 12.82 -6.28
N SER A 11 -10.71 13.87 -6.58
CA SER A 11 -9.96 14.62 -5.58
C SER A 11 -10.88 15.22 -4.51
N LYS A 12 -11.98 15.89 -4.91
CA LYS A 12 -12.93 16.49 -3.95
C LYS A 12 -13.62 15.47 -3.05
N ILE A 13 -13.84 14.24 -3.53
CA ILE A 13 -14.57 13.18 -2.80
C ILE A 13 -13.62 12.34 -1.92
N ALA A 14 -12.36 12.19 -2.33
CA ALA A 14 -11.34 11.39 -1.62
C ALA A 14 -10.55 12.18 -0.55
N ILE A 15 -10.65 13.52 -0.54
CA ILE A 15 -9.97 14.40 0.43
C ILE A 15 -10.58 14.36 1.84
N PRO A 16 -11.92 14.41 2.03
CA PRO A 16 -12.44 14.55 3.37
C PRO A 16 -12.21 13.26 4.18
N PRO A 17 -11.91 13.35 5.49
CA PRO A 17 -11.83 12.20 6.37
C PRO A 17 -13.27 11.75 6.71
N ILE A 18 -14.08 11.46 5.69
CA ILE A 18 -15.49 11.08 5.85
C ILE A 18 -15.65 9.87 6.80
N PRO A 19 -14.78 8.84 6.76
CA PRO A 19 -14.86 7.76 7.75
C PRO A 19 -14.67 8.25 9.19
N SER A 20 -13.77 9.21 9.41
CA SER A 20 -13.50 9.79 10.73
C SER A 20 -14.67 10.65 11.23
N VAL A 21 -15.32 11.39 10.32
CA VAL A 21 -16.51 12.20 10.65
C VAL A 21 -17.69 11.30 11.00
N LEU A 22 -17.90 10.18 10.29
CA LEU A 22 -18.97 9.23 10.58
C LEU A 22 -18.78 8.50 11.93
N VAL A 23 -17.54 8.21 12.32
CA VAL A 23 -17.22 7.60 13.62
C VAL A 23 -17.52 8.55 14.79
N ILE A 24 -17.37 9.87 14.59
CA ILE A 24 -17.70 10.90 15.61
C ILE A 24 -19.20 10.96 15.90
N PHE A 25 -20.06 10.61 14.94
CA PHE A 25 -21.52 10.68 15.11
C PHE A 25 -22.16 9.47 15.81
N GLY A 26 -21.36 8.53 16.35
CA GLY A 26 -21.89 7.46 17.18
C GLY A 26 -22.69 6.43 16.38
N ILE A 27 -21.98 5.65 15.57
CA ILE A 27 -22.53 4.66 14.65
C ILE A 27 -23.31 3.57 15.43
N ARG A 28 -24.62 3.44 15.17
CA ARG A 28 -25.51 2.44 15.79
C ARG A 28 -25.95 1.35 14.80
N GLY A 29 -25.77 0.08 15.17
CA GLY A 29 -26.41 -1.06 14.49
C GLY A 29 -26.22 -1.09 12.97
N THR A 30 -27.28 -0.86 12.19
CA THR A 30 -27.26 -0.82 10.71
C THR A 30 -26.29 0.21 10.14
N GLU A 31 -26.04 1.30 10.87
CA GLU A 31 -25.10 2.35 10.47
C GLU A 31 -23.66 1.84 10.38
N PHE A 32 -23.30 0.76 11.12
CA PHE A 32 -21.95 0.18 11.09
C PHE A 32 -21.66 -0.52 9.75
N SER A 33 -22.67 -1.18 9.17
CA SER A 33 -22.57 -1.75 7.83
C SER A 33 -22.46 -0.68 6.74
N THR A 34 -23.25 0.39 6.88
CA THR A 34 -23.21 1.55 5.98
C THR A 34 -21.86 2.26 6.05
N ALA A 35 -21.33 2.49 7.26
CA ALA A 35 -20.02 3.10 7.46
C ALA A 35 -18.89 2.27 6.86
N MET A 36 -18.93 0.93 7.00
CA MET A 36 -17.95 0.06 6.36
C MET A 36 -18.03 0.11 4.84
N THR A 37 -19.24 0.17 4.26
CA THR A 37 -19.42 0.35 2.81
C THR A 37 -18.79 1.67 2.32
N PHE A 38 -19.02 2.76 3.05
CA PHE A 38 -18.38 4.04 2.75
C PHE A 38 -16.86 4.00 2.94
N PHE A 39 -16.36 3.27 3.93
CA PHE A 39 -14.92 3.08 4.14
C PHE A 39 -14.25 2.38 2.95
N VAL A 40 -14.86 1.29 2.45
CA VAL A 40 -14.37 0.58 1.25
C VAL A 40 -14.42 1.47 0.02
N LEU A 41 -15.52 2.20 -0.19
CA LEU A 41 -15.63 3.14 -1.30
C LEU A 41 -14.55 4.25 -1.23
N GLN A 42 -14.34 4.81 -0.03
CA GLN A 42 -13.32 5.84 0.21
C GLN A 42 -11.91 5.34 -0.07
N TYR A 43 -11.60 4.10 0.30
CA TYR A 43 -10.32 3.48 -0.05
C TYR A 43 -10.14 3.36 -1.57
N LEU A 44 -11.15 2.88 -2.31
CA LEU A 44 -11.05 2.76 -3.77
C LEU A 44 -10.80 4.14 -4.40
N LEU A 45 -11.52 5.17 -3.95
CA LEU A 45 -11.32 6.54 -4.40
C LEU A 45 -9.93 7.08 -4.05
N ARG A 46 -9.39 6.75 -2.87
CA ARG A 46 -8.03 7.11 -2.47
C ARG A 46 -6.98 6.42 -3.34
N VAL A 47 -7.13 5.13 -3.65
CA VAL A 47 -6.21 4.41 -4.56
C VAL A 47 -6.23 5.04 -5.95
N ILE A 48 -7.42 5.32 -6.50
CA ILE A 48 -7.57 6.00 -7.80
C ILE A 48 -6.90 7.38 -7.79
N ARG A 49 -7.12 8.17 -6.73
CA ARG A 49 -6.49 9.48 -6.58
C ARG A 49 -4.97 9.37 -6.50
N THR A 50 -4.45 8.47 -5.68
CA THR A 50 -3.00 8.26 -5.53
C THR A 50 -2.38 7.87 -6.86
N TYR A 51 -3.04 7.02 -7.64
CA TYR A 51 -2.63 6.68 -9.00
C TYR A 51 -2.57 7.92 -9.92
N PHE A 52 -3.63 8.73 -9.97
CA PHE A 52 -3.65 9.93 -10.82
C PHE A 52 -2.60 10.96 -10.43
N VAL A 53 -2.47 11.25 -9.13
CA VAL A 53 -1.47 12.19 -8.61
C VAL A 53 -0.06 11.71 -8.95
N PHE A 54 0.16 10.40 -8.83
CA PHE A 54 1.43 9.78 -9.18
C PHE A 54 1.74 9.87 -10.68
N THR A 55 0.77 9.59 -11.56
CA THR A 55 0.95 9.72 -13.01
C THR A 55 1.23 11.17 -13.41
N GLU A 56 0.50 12.13 -12.83
CA GLU A 56 0.69 13.56 -13.10
C GLU A 56 2.05 14.06 -12.60
N ALA A 57 2.49 13.60 -11.43
CA ALA A 57 3.81 13.93 -10.89
C ALA A 57 4.95 13.39 -11.75
N ILE A 58 4.79 12.20 -12.33
CA ILE A 58 5.78 11.62 -13.26
C ILE A 58 5.82 12.39 -14.58
N GLU A 59 4.65 12.70 -15.16
CA GLU A 59 4.55 13.39 -16.45
C GLU A 59 4.97 14.86 -16.37
N GLY A 60 4.60 15.57 -15.31
CA GLY A 60 4.85 17.01 -15.16
C GLY A 60 6.25 17.39 -14.67
N SER A 61 6.97 16.50 -13.98
CA SER A 61 8.25 16.86 -13.34
C SER A 61 9.46 16.76 -14.27
N GLY A 62 9.42 15.94 -15.33
CA GLY A 62 10.56 15.72 -16.24
C GLY A 62 11.88 15.30 -15.55
N VAL A 63 11.84 15.00 -14.24
CA VAL A 63 12.99 14.75 -13.36
C VAL A 63 12.83 13.34 -12.80
N ILE A 64 13.33 12.37 -13.56
CA ILE A 64 12.99 10.97 -13.32
C ILE A 64 14.06 10.24 -12.48
N ALA A 65 15.17 10.90 -12.08
CA ALA A 65 16.03 10.38 -11.00
C ALA A 65 15.41 10.56 -9.60
N ASP A 66 14.40 11.43 -9.46
CA ASP A 66 13.53 11.44 -8.27
C ASP A 66 12.43 10.36 -8.41
N ALA A 67 12.17 9.84 -9.62
CA ALA A 67 11.07 8.92 -9.85
C ALA A 67 11.28 7.53 -9.26
N THR A 68 12.50 6.98 -9.15
CA THR A 68 12.69 5.64 -8.50
C THR A 68 12.24 5.65 -7.04
N TRP A 69 12.67 6.64 -6.26
CA TRP A 69 12.22 6.79 -4.87
C TRP A 69 10.74 7.14 -4.78
N VAL A 70 10.21 7.93 -5.71
CA VAL A 70 8.78 8.26 -5.77
C VAL A 70 7.94 7.03 -6.15
N ILE A 71 8.42 6.18 -7.06
CA ILE A 71 7.81 4.90 -7.44
C ILE A 71 7.81 3.96 -6.24
N PHE A 72 8.94 3.80 -5.56
CA PHE A 72 9.03 2.99 -4.35
C PHE A 72 8.08 3.50 -3.27
N ALA A 73 8.10 4.81 -3.00
CA ALA A 73 7.21 5.45 -2.04
C ALA A 73 5.72 5.24 -2.40
N PHE A 74 5.37 5.32 -3.69
CA PHE A 74 4.02 5.03 -4.17
C PHE A 74 3.59 3.58 -3.86
N TYR A 75 4.43 2.59 -4.14
CA TYR A 75 4.11 1.21 -3.80
C TYR A 75 4.03 0.99 -2.29
N VAL A 76 4.92 1.59 -1.48
CA VAL A 76 4.85 1.55 -0.02
C VAL A 76 3.54 2.16 0.48
N LEU A 77 3.11 3.30 -0.08
CA LEU A 77 1.83 3.92 0.26
C LEU A 77 0.64 3.02 -0.07
N LEU A 78 0.63 2.38 -1.25
CA LEU A 78 -0.39 1.39 -1.60
C LEU A 78 -0.39 0.20 -0.64
N TYR A 79 0.80 -0.26 -0.22
CA TYR A 79 0.96 -1.36 0.71
C TYR A 79 0.38 -1.03 2.09
N LEU A 80 0.74 0.14 2.65
CA LEU A 80 0.22 0.64 3.92
C LEU A 80 -1.30 0.85 3.88
N GLN A 81 -1.80 1.47 2.80
CA GLN A 81 -3.22 1.73 2.59
C GLN A 81 -4.02 0.42 2.51
N SER A 82 -3.44 -0.62 1.91
CA SER A 82 -4.07 -1.94 1.80
C SER A 82 -4.04 -2.70 3.12
N GLY A 83 -2.92 -2.66 3.85
CA GLY A 83 -2.85 -3.21 5.21
C GLY A 83 -3.91 -2.58 6.12
N HIS A 84 -4.11 -1.26 6.03
CA HIS A 84 -5.17 -0.57 6.75
C HIS A 84 -6.58 -1.04 6.34
N MET A 85 -6.84 -1.19 5.04
CA MET A 85 -8.12 -1.67 4.51
C MET A 85 -8.46 -3.07 5.02
N PHE A 86 -7.56 -4.03 4.79
CA PHE A 86 -7.79 -5.43 5.17
C PHE A 86 -7.83 -5.62 6.68
N GLY A 87 -6.99 -4.90 7.43
CA GLY A 87 -7.06 -4.88 8.90
C GLY A 87 -8.38 -4.33 9.44
N ALA A 88 -8.90 -3.25 8.84
CA ALA A 88 -10.19 -2.68 9.24
C ALA A 88 -11.37 -3.62 8.90
N LEU A 89 -11.33 -4.28 7.74
CA LEU A 89 -12.33 -5.30 7.38
C LEU A 89 -12.29 -6.49 8.34
N TRP A 90 -11.11 -7.01 8.66
CA TRP A 90 -10.94 -8.07 9.65
C TRP A 90 -11.53 -7.70 11.01
N TYR A 91 -11.22 -6.52 11.54
CA TYR A 91 -11.79 -6.03 12.79
C TYR A 91 -13.33 -5.90 12.73
N TYR A 92 -13.86 -5.35 11.64
CA TYR A 92 -15.30 -5.24 11.43
C TYR A 92 -16.00 -6.60 11.40
N TYR A 93 -15.44 -7.54 10.66
CA TYR A 93 -16.01 -8.87 10.54
C TYR A 93 -15.90 -9.66 11.84
N ALA A 94 -14.86 -9.42 12.66
CA ALA A 94 -14.78 -9.96 14.02
C ALA A 94 -15.97 -9.49 14.88
N ILE A 95 -16.28 -8.19 14.86
CA ILE A 95 -17.46 -7.64 15.55
C ILE A 95 -18.76 -8.25 15.00
N ARG A 96 -18.87 -8.37 13.68
CA ARG A 96 -20.04 -8.98 13.03
C ARG A 96 -20.24 -10.43 13.49
N LYS A 97 -19.19 -11.24 13.50
CA LYS A 97 -19.22 -12.65 13.88
C LYS A 97 -19.56 -12.86 15.35
N VAL A 98 -18.99 -12.07 16.26
CA VAL A 98 -19.40 -12.15 17.69
C VAL A 98 -20.84 -11.70 17.90
N THR A 99 -21.30 -10.67 17.17
CA THR A 99 -22.69 -10.21 17.24
C THR A 99 -23.66 -11.25 16.67
N GLU A 100 -23.28 -11.95 15.60
CA GLU A 100 -24.05 -13.06 15.01
C GLU A 100 -24.17 -14.22 15.99
N CYS A 101 -23.06 -14.62 16.61
CA CYS A 101 -23.08 -15.64 17.67
C CYS A 101 -23.99 -15.23 18.83
N TRP A 102 -23.90 -13.99 19.32
CA TRP A 102 -24.77 -13.51 20.40
C TRP A 102 -26.25 -13.50 20.01
N ARG A 103 -26.58 -13.18 18.76
CA ARG A 103 -27.96 -13.27 18.25
C ARG A 103 -28.46 -14.72 18.23
N GLU A 104 -27.61 -15.67 17.87
CA GLU A 104 -27.97 -17.10 17.91
C GLU A 104 -28.17 -17.61 19.33
N ALA A 105 -27.25 -17.28 20.24
CA ALA A 105 -27.38 -17.57 21.66
C ALA A 105 -28.69 -17.02 22.22
N CYS A 106 -29.03 -15.78 21.86
CA CYS A 106 -30.24 -15.10 22.29
C CYS A 106 -31.52 -15.76 21.75
N LYS A 107 -31.56 -16.15 20.47
CA LYS A 107 -32.71 -16.90 19.91
C LYS A 107 -32.99 -18.19 20.67
N ASN A 108 -31.95 -18.81 21.22
CA ASN A 108 -32.03 -20.07 21.96
C ASN A 108 -32.25 -19.89 23.47
N HIS A 109 -32.34 -18.66 23.97
CA HIS A 109 -32.52 -18.36 25.39
C HIS A 109 -33.90 -17.75 25.68
N THR A 110 -34.66 -18.38 26.59
CA THR A 110 -35.97 -17.90 27.03
C THR A 110 -35.88 -16.52 27.68
N GLY A 111 -36.72 -15.59 27.23
CA GLY A 111 -36.74 -14.21 27.74
C GLY A 111 -35.76 -13.26 27.04
N CYS A 112 -34.96 -13.74 26.09
CA CYS A 112 -34.05 -12.94 25.28
C CYS A 112 -34.77 -12.29 24.07
N GLY A 113 -35.88 -11.61 24.30
CA GLY A 113 -36.66 -10.98 23.23
C GLY A 113 -36.03 -9.67 22.75
N HIS A 114 -35.64 -9.59 21.47
CA HIS A 114 -35.15 -8.39 20.77
C HIS A 114 -34.04 -7.60 21.51
N ILE A 115 -32.94 -8.27 21.91
CA ILE A 115 -31.76 -7.54 22.41
C ILE A 115 -31.21 -6.65 21.29
N SER A 116 -31.20 -5.36 21.56
CA SER A 116 -30.35 -4.41 20.85
C SER A 116 -28.97 -4.49 21.47
N PHE A 117 -28.00 -5.08 20.77
CA PHE A 117 -26.58 -5.05 21.13
C PHE A 117 -25.94 -3.65 20.94
N ALA A 118 -26.77 -2.61 20.77
CA ALA A 118 -26.34 -1.22 20.81
C ALA A 118 -26.29 -0.73 22.27
N CYS A 119 -25.41 0.24 22.56
CA CYS A 119 -25.14 0.78 23.89
C CYS A 119 -26.32 1.57 24.55
N ASN A 120 -27.58 1.20 24.31
CA ASN A 120 -28.77 1.90 24.80
C ASN A 120 -29.80 0.97 25.46
N GLY A 121 -29.43 -0.30 25.73
CA GLY A 121 -30.32 -1.32 26.30
C GLY A 121 -30.06 -1.59 27.79
N SER A 122 -31.06 -2.17 28.47
CA SER A 122 -30.99 -2.56 29.88
C SER A 122 -29.87 -3.57 30.14
N PHE A 123 -29.10 -3.32 31.19
CA PHE A 123 -28.12 -4.24 31.76
C PHE A 123 -28.85 -5.42 32.43
N GLY A 124 -29.22 -6.43 31.64
CA GLY A 124 -29.57 -7.76 32.13
C GLY A 124 -28.31 -8.59 32.37
N ASP A 125 -28.43 -9.70 33.10
CA ASP A 125 -27.35 -10.68 33.18
C ASP A 125 -27.29 -11.47 31.86
N TYR A 126 -26.25 -11.22 31.07
CA TYR A 126 -26.02 -11.85 29.77
C TYR A 126 -24.89 -12.89 29.81
N ASN A 127 -24.57 -13.45 30.98
CA ASN A 127 -23.50 -14.45 31.14
C ASN A 127 -23.65 -15.64 30.16
N PHE A 128 -24.89 -16.03 29.82
CA PHE A 128 -25.16 -17.10 28.84
C PHE A 128 -24.58 -16.82 27.44
N LEU A 129 -24.34 -15.56 27.06
CA LEU A 129 -23.71 -15.21 25.78
C LEU A 129 -22.26 -15.69 25.74
N ASN A 130 -21.52 -15.55 26.84
CA ASN A 130 -20.14 -16.00 26.93
C ASN A 130 -20.06 -17.54 26.94
N ASP A 131 -21.04 -18.20 27.55
CA ASP A 131 -21.13 -19.68 27.55
C ASP A 131 -21.43 -20.25 26.17
N PHE A 132 -22.27 -19.56 25.39
CA PHE A 132 -22.63 -19.99 24.03
C PHE A 132 -21.57 -19.60 22.99
N CYS A 133 -20.92 -18.45 23.19
CA CYS A 133 -19.93 -17.86 22.29
C CYS A 133 -18.53 -17.80 22.93
N PRO A 134 -17.96 -18.94 23.34
CA PRO A 134 -16.68 -18.95 24.05
C PRO A 134 -15.53 -18.53 23.13
N ILE A 135 -14.78 -17.53 23.56
CA ILE A 135 -13.52 -17.10 22.93
C ILE A 135 -12.41 -18.02 23.46
N SER A 136 -12.36 -19.28 23.04
CA SER A 136 -11.35 -20.24 23.47
C SER A 136 -10.87 -21.14 22.33
N THR A 137 -9.64 -21.65 22.45
CA THR A 137 -8.93 -22.48 21.45
C THR A 137 -9.26 -23.98 21.51
N GLY A 138 -10.26 -24.40 22.29
CA GLY A 138 -10.56 -25.81 22.55
C GLY A 138 -11.38 -26.48 21.46
N SER A 139 -11.15 -27.78 21.23
CA SER A 139 -11.79 -28.63 20.20
C SER A 139 -13.30 -28.90 20.38
N THR A 140 -13.98 -28.18 21.28
CA THR A 140 -15.40 -28.35 21.59
C THR A 140 -16.12 -27.02 21.78
N THR A 141 -15.73 -25.98 21.03
CA THR A 141 -16.54 -24.75 20.98
C THR A 141 -17.81 -24.99 20.15
N ARG A 142 -18.95 -24.49 20.63
CA ARG A 142 -20.24 -24.60 19.91
C ARG A 142 -20.32 -23.70 18.68
N TYR A 143 -19.43 -22.71 18.60
CA TYR A 143 -19.37 -21.72 17.54
C TYR A 143 -17.91 -21.46 17.16
N SER A 144 -17.59 -21.49 15.87
CA SER A 144 -16.26 -21.17 15.35
C SER A 144 -16.21 -19.73 14.86
N PHE A 145 -15.23 -18.98 15.33
CA PHE A 145 -14.95 -17.62 14.84
C PHE A 145 -13.98 -17.61 13.65
N GLY A 146 -13.41 -18.77 13.31
CA GLY A 146 -12.50 -18.97 12.18
C GLY A 146 -11.46 -17.85 12.06
N LEU A 147 -11.51 -17.17 10.92
CA LEU A 147 -10.52 -16.16 10.53
C LEU A 147 -10.41 -14.98 11.49
N TYR A 148 -11.45 -14.73 12.27
CA TYR A 148 -11.57 -13.57 13.15
C TYR A 148 -11.32 -13.91 14.62
N ASN A 149 -11.02 -15.18 14.91
CA ASN A 149 -10.80 -15.66 16.27
C ASN A 149 -9.61 -14.96 16.94
N ASP A 150 -8.55 -14.70 16.20
CA ASP A 150 -7.37 -13.99 16.68
C ASP A 150 -7.66 -12.53 17.10
N ALA A 151 -8.61 -11.86 16.44
CA ALA A 151 -9.09 -10.53 16.86
C ALA A 151 -9.77 -10.59 18.24
N LEU A 152 -10.53 -11.66 18.49
CA LEU A 152 -11.24 -11.86 19.76
C LEU A 152 -10.26 -12.24 20.87
N GLN A 153 -9.32 -13.15 20.60
CA GLN A 153 -8.32 -13.60 21.56
C GLN A 153 -7.31 -12.53 21.94
N SER A 154 -6.92 -11.68 21.00
CA SER A 154 -6.07 -10.53 21.29
C SER A 154 -6.75 -9.47 22.15
N GLY A 155 -8.08 -9.53 22.30
CA GLY A 155 -8.88 -8.55 23.02
C GLY A 155 -9.03 -7.21 22.30
N ILE A 156 -8.56 -7.08 21.06
CA ILE A 156 -8.55 -5.80 20.34
C ILE A 156 -9.97 -5.26 20.07
N VAL A 157 -10.95 -6.16 19.96
CA VAL A 157 -12.37 -5.80 19.81
C VAL A 157 -12.90 -5.06 21.04
N ALA A 158 -12.44 -5.44 22.24
CA ALA A 158 -12.86 -4.87 23.52
C ALA A 158 -12.02 -3.65 23.96
N GLU A 159 -10.86 -3.41 23.35
CA GLU A 159 -10.04 -2.24 23.61
C GLU A 159 -10.86 -0.94 23.42
N THR A 160 -10.48 0.15 24.06
CA THR A 160 -11.14 1.46 23.91
C THR A 160 -10.23 2.49 23.27
N ASP A 161 -8.91 2.32 23.40
CA ASP A 161 -7.92 3.16 22.75
C ASP A 161 -7.92 2.95 21.23
N PHE A 162 -8.29 4.01 20.51
CA PHE A 162 -8.35 3.99 19.05
C PHE A 162 -7.00 3.76 18.38
N LEU A 163 -5.92 4.34 18.91
CA LEU A 163 -4.59 4.23 18.30
C LEU A 163 -4.07 2.80 18.42
N LYS A 164 -4.28 2.14 19.57
CA LYS A 164 -3.97 0.73 19.74
C LYS A 164 -4.74 -0.13 18.74
N LYS A 165 -6.05 0.09 18.58
CA LYS A 165 -6.86 -0.60 17.56
C LYS A 165 -6.31 -0.41 16.17
N LEU A 166 -6.06 0.84 15.79
CA LEU A 166 -5.58 1.19 14.46
C LEU A 166 -4.24 0.51 14.14
N LEU A 167 -3.27 0.60 15.05
CA LEU A 167 -1.95 0.02 14.85
C LEU A 167 -1.99 -1.51 14.84
N HIS A 168 -2.80 -2.12 15.70
CA HIS A 168 -2.95 -3.58 15.74
C HIS A 168 -3.60 -4.12 14.46
N CYS A 169 -4.68 -3.49 14.00
CA CYS A 169 -5.34 -3.87 12.75
C CYS A 169 -4.42 -3.64 11.54
N LEU A 170 -3.70 -2.53 11.51
CA LEU A 170 -2.72 -2.25 10.46
C LEU A 170 -1.61 -3.30 10.45
N HIS A 171 -1.08 -3.65 11.62
CA HIS A 171 -0.06 -4.69 11.76
C HIS A 171 -0.55 -6.04 11.24
N TRP A 172 -1.76 -6.46 11.66
CA TRP A 172 -2.37 -7.69 11.19
C TRP A 172 -2.51 -7.72 9.66
N GLY A 173 -3.08 -6.65 9.07
CA GLY A 173 -3.28 -6.58 7.63
C GLY A 173 -1.97 -6.60 6.85
N LEU A 174 -0.95 -5.87 7.32
CA LEU A 174 0.39 -5.89 6.72
C LEU A 174 1.04 -7.26 6.81
N GLN A 175 0.92 -7.93 7.95
CA GLN A 175 1.48 -9.27 8.15
C GLN A 175 0.85 -10.28 7.17
N LYS A 176 -0.49 -10.33 7.10
CA LYS A 176 -1.19 -11.29 6.24
C LYS A 176 -0.97 -11.01 4.75
N LEU A 177 -0.91 -9.73 4.34
CA LEU A 177 -0.54 -9.37 2.97
C LEU A 177 0.90 -9.80 2.62
N SER A 178 1.83 -9.60 3.54
CA SER A 178 3.26 -9.96 3.34
C SER A 178 3.49 -11.46 3.28
N ALA A 179 2.62 -12.24 3.92
CA ALA A 179 2.66 -13.69 3.93
C ALA A 179 1.72 -14.34 2.90
N PHE A 180 1.20 -13.58 1.92
CA PHE A 180 0.26 -14.08 0.89
C PHE A 180 -0.99 -14.78 1.46
N GLY A 181 -1.39 -14.44 2.69
CA GLY A 181 -2.49 -15.11 3.37
C GLY A 181 -2.23 -16.57 3.76
N GLN A 182 -0.97 -17.02 3.80
CA GLN A 182 -0.63 -18.43 4.12
C GLN A 182 -1.04 -18.89 5.52
N ASP A 183 -1.27 -17.95 6.42
CA ASP A 183 -1.62 -18.18 7.83
C ASP A 183 -3.05 -17.68 8.13
N LEU A 184 -3.94 -17.74 7.15
CA LEU A 184 -5.36 -17.41 7.33
C LEU A 184 -6.13 -18.69 7.69
N GLU A 185 -6.47 -18.83 8.97
CA GLU A 185 -7.29 -19.94 9.46
C GLU A 185 -8.77 -19.65 9.22
N THR A 186 -9.34 -20.16 8.13
CA THR A 186 -10.77 -19.99 7.81
C THR A 186 -11.61 -21.14 8.38
N SER A 187 -12.87 -20.86 8.71
CA SER A 187 -13.87 -21.90 8.97
C SER A 187 -14.58 -22.32 7.67
N ASP A 188 -15.63 -23.15 7.78
CA ASP A 188 -16.51 -23.51 6.65
C ASP A 188 -17.40 -22.34 6.18
N ASP A 189 -17.26 -21.16 6.77
CA ASP A 189 -17.97 -19.96 6.36
C ASP A 189 -17.54 -19.47 4.98
N VAL A 190 -18.50 -19.33 4.07
CA VAL A 190 -18.27 -18.89 2.69
C VAL A 190 -17.70 -17.47 2.63
N GLY A 191 -18.12 -16.57 3.52
CA GLY A 191 -17.65 -15.19 3.56
C GLY A 191 -16.18 -15.08 3.97
N GLU A 192 -15.76 -15.85 4.98
CA GLU A 192 -14.36 -15.98 5.41
C GLU A 192 -13.47 -16.48 4.28
N ASN A 193 -13.90 -17.53 3.57
CA ASN A 193 -13.18 -18.09 2.44
C ASN A 193 -13.04 -17.09 1.29
N ILE A 194 -14.12 -16.38 0.93
CA ILE A 194 -14.06 -15.33 -0.10
C ILE A 194 -13.10 -14.22 0.32
N PHE A 195 -13.17 -13.75 1.57
CA PHE A 195 -12.28 -12.70 2.08
C PHE A 195 -10.80 -13.14 2.06
N ALA A 196 -10.51 -14.38 2.47
CA ALA A 196 -9.17 -14.94 2.43
C ALA A 196 -8.62 -15.04 0.99
N ILE A 197 -9.42 -15.54 0.04
CA ILE A 197 -9.04 -15.60 -1.39
C ILE A 197 -8.71 -14.20 -1.92
N TRP A 198 -9.53 -13.20 -1.60
CA TRP A 198 -9.28 -11.82 -2.00
C TRP A 198 -7.97 -11.27 -1.43
N MET A 199 -7.70 -11.52 -0.13
CA MET A 199 -6.44 -11.13 0.50
C MET A 199 -5.23 -11.77 -0.16
N THR A 200 -5.29 -13.07 -0.43
CA THR A 200 -4.20 -13.81 -1.07
C THR A 200 -3.92 -13.29 -2.48
N ILE A 201 -4.95 -13.12 -3.33
CA ILE A 201 -4.79 -12.56 -4.67
C ILE A 201 -4.17 -11.17 -4.59
N TYR A 202 -4.68 -10.31 -3.70
CA TYR A 202 -4.21 -8.94 -3.55
C TYR A 202 -2.73 -8.88 -3.10
N GLY A 203 -2.37 -9.68 -2.08
CA GLY A 203 -0.99 -9.78 -1.58
C GLY A 203 0.00 -10.28 -2.62
N VAL A 204 -0.37 -11.33 -3.37
CA VAL A 204 0.47 -11.88 -4.45
C VAL A 204 0.69 -10.85 -5.54
N VAL A 205 -0.37 -10.18 -6.00
CA VAL A 205 -0.28 -9.14 -7.03
C VAL A 205 0.67 -8.03 -6.57
N LEU A 206 0.46 -7.46 -5.38
CA LEU A 206 1.32 -6.40 -4.85
C LEU A 206 2.79 -6.82 -4.79
N PHE A 207 3.06 -8.02 -4.33
CA PHE A 207 4.42 -8.51 -4.15
C PHE A 207 5.13 -8.80 -5.46
N VAL A 208 4.44 -9.40 -6.44
CA VAL A 208 4.97 -9.60 -7.79
C VAL A 208 5.33 -8.26 -8.43
N PHE A 209 4.46 -7.25 -8.28
CA PHE A 209 4.76 -5.90 -8.77
C PHE A 209 5.98 -5.29 -8.05
N LEU A 210 6.06 -5.39 -6.73
CA LEU A 210 7.20 -4.89 -5.96
C LEU A 210 8.53 -5.55 -6.36
N ILE A 211 8.56 -6.88 -6.38
CA ILE A 211 9.75 -7.64 -6.79
C ILE A 211 10.13 -7.32 -8.22
N GLY A 212 9.17 -7.33 -9.15
CA GLY A 212 9.44 -7.04 -10.56
C GLY A 212 10.09 -5.67 -10.74
N ARG A 213 9.64 -4.66 -10.00
CA ARG A 213 10.24 -3.32 -10.02
C ARG A 213 11.63 -3.30 -9.39
N MET A 214 11.82 -3.93 -8.23
CA MET A 214 13.14 -4.01 -7.58
C MET A 214 14.17 -4.74 -8.43
N GLN A 215 13.78 -5.84 -9.10
CA GLN A 215 14.66 -6.60 -9.99
C GLN A 215 15.12 -5.76 -11.19
N ILE A 216 14.19 -5.05 -11.84
CA ILE A 216 14.52 -4.18 -12.99
C ILE A 216 15.50 -3.08 -12.56
N GLU A 217 15.26 -2.45 -11.40
CA GLU A 217 16.15 -1.40 -10.89
C GLU A 217 17.52 -1.94 -10.46
N THR A 218 17.55 -3.12 -9.85
CA THR A 218 18.80 -3.78 -9.42
C THR A 218 19.64 -4.19 -10.61
N ALA A 219 19.03 -4.84 -11.61
CA ALA A 219 19.71 -5.23 -12.85
C ALA A 219 20.24 -4.01 -13.61
N ARG A 220 19.45 -2.93 -13.67
CA ARG A 220 19.89 -1.65 -14.25
C ARG A 220 21.08 -1.07 -13.49
N SER A 221 21.02 -1.06 -12.15
CA SER A 221 22.10 -0.57 -11.30
C SER A 221 23.39 -1.35 -11.51
N GLN A 222 23.32 -2.69 -11.55
CA GLN A 222 24.47 -3.57 -11.80
C GLN A 222 25.15 -3.30 -13.15
N LYS A 223 24.38 -3.01 -14.20
CA LYS A 223 24.92 -2.69 -15.53
C LYS A 223 25.59 -1.31 -15.60
N ILE A 224 25.02 -0.34 -14.89
CA ILE A 224 25.39 1.07 -15.01
C ILE A 224 26.52 1.45 -14.03
N ASN A 225 26.56 0.88 -12.83
CA ASN A 225 27.53 1.19 -11.79
C ASN A 225 29.01 0.99 -12.22
N PRO A 226 29.44 -0.15 -12.80
CA PRO A 226 30.84 -0.33 -13.20
C PRO A 226 31.24 0.62 -14.34
N ARG A 227 30.32 0.93 -15.27
CA ARG A 227 30.56 1.91 -16.34
C ARG A 227 30.85 3.30 -15.77
N TRP A 228 30.10 3.72 -14.76
CA TRP A 228 30.35 5.00 -14.07
C TRP A 228 31.67 5.02 -13.30
N GLN A 229 32.05 3.90 -12.69
CA GLN A 229 33.34 3.79 -12.01
C GLN A 229 34.50 3.93 -13.01
N GLY A 230 34.42 3.25 -14.16
CA GLY A 230 35.42 3.39 -15.23
C GLY A 230 35.54 4.82 -15.76
N LEU A 231 34.41 5.54 -15.90
CA LEU A 231 34.45 6.95 -16.32
C LEU A 231 35.10 7.86 -15.30
N LYS A 232 34.80 7.70 -14.01
CA LYS A 232 35.43 8.49 -12.95
C LYS A 232 36.96 8.31 -12.92
N GLN A 233 37.45 7.13 -13.29
CA GLN A 233 38.89 6.84 -13.40
C GLN A 233 39.52 7.34 -14.71
N SER A 234 38.71 7.71 -15.71
CA SER A 234 39.23 8.21 -16.99
C SER A 234 39.85 9.61 -16.86
N LYS A 235 40.92 9.88 -17.61
CA LYS A 235 41.56 11.21 -17.67
C LYS A 235 40.60 12.31 -18.16
N HIS A 236 39.61 11.95 -18.96
CA HIS A 236 38.57 12.87 -19.45
C HIS A 236 37.63 13.37 -18.34
N TYR A 237 37.45 12.60 -17.26
CA TYR A 237 36.60 13.02 -16.15
C TYR A 237 37.20 14.18 -15.35
N ALA A 238 38.53 14.27 -15.26
CA ALA A 238 39.20 15.43 -14.66
C ALA A 238 38.80 16.73 -15.38
N VAL A 239 38.81 16.72 -16.71
CA VAL A 239 38.39 17.86 -17.57
C VAL A 239 36.91 18.19 -17.38
N ILE A 240 36.04 17.17 -17.38
CA ILE A 240 34.59 17.34 -17.16
C ILE A 240 34.30 17.88 -15.75
N SER A 241 35.08 17.46 -14.75
CA SER A 241 34.90 17.89 -13.35
C SER A 241 35.39 19.31 -13.08
N GLY A 242 36.34 19.81 -13.89
CA GLY A 242 36.87 21.17 -13.78
C GLY A 242 35.89 22.25 -14.28
N ASP A 243 35.00 21.93 -15.21
CA ASP A 243 33.98 22.85 -15.71
C ASP A 243 32.61 22.59 -15.07
N ARG A 244 32.15 23.53 -14.23
CA ARG A 244 30.88 23.43 -13.49
C ARG A 244 29.65 23.35 -14.40
N LYS A 245 29.65 24.01 -15.57
CA LYS A 245 28.53 23.99 -16.53
C LYS A 245 28.46 22.63 -17.23
N VAL A 246 29.60 22.09 -17.64
CA VAL A 246 29.70 20.79 -18.31
C VAL A 246 29.40 19.66 -17.33
N LEU A 247 29.91 19.73 -16.10
CA LEU A 247 29.57 18.80 -15.02
C LEU A 247 28.07 18.77 -14.76
N ARG A 248 27.39 19.93 -14.80
CA ARG A 248 25.93 20.00 -14.64
C ARG A 248 25.18 19.36 -15.81
N LYS A 249 25.59 19.61 -17.06
CA LYS A 249 25.03 18.94 -18.25
C LYS A 249 25.25 17.43 -18.22
N PHE A 250 26.45 16.99 -17.84
CA PHE A 250 26.83 15.59 -17.71
C PHE A 250 26.02 14.86 -16.63
N LYS A 251 25.84 15.47 -15.45
CA LYS A 251 24.95 14.95 -14.39
C LYS A 251 23.49 14.87 -14.86
N LYS A 252 23.03 15.81 -15.69
CA LYS A 252 21.68 15.78 -16.27
C LYS A 252 21.52 14.64 -17.28
N ALA A 253 22.47 14.45 -18.19
CA ALA A 253 22.45 13.36 -19.17
C ALA A 253 22.56 11.97 -18.52
N LYS A 254 23.33 11.84 -17.42
CA LYS A 254 23.33 10.64 -16.57
C LYS A 254 21.92 10.31 -16.07
N ARG A 255 21.22 11.33 -15.56
CA ARG A 255 19.85 11.24 -15.04
C ARG A 255 18.88 10.85 -16.16
N GLU A 256 18.98 11.44 -17.35
CA GLU A 256 18.10 11.13 -18.49
C GLU A 256 18.33 9.70 -19.05
N ASN A 257 19.57 9.20 -19.08
CA ASN A 257 19.85 7.81 -19.49
C ASN A 257 19.37 6.75 -18.50
N LEU A 258 19.45 7.04 -17.20
CA LEU A 258 18.94 6.14 -16.15
C LEU A 258 17.43 5.92 -16.25
N VAL A 259 16.76 6.72 -17.06
CA VAL A 259 15.31 6.89 -17.10
C VAL A 259 14.74 6.31 -18.39
N ASN A 260 15.33 6.65 -19.54
CA ASN A 260 14.73 6.40 -20.85
C ASN A 260 15.11 5.06 -21.50
N LYS A 261 16.14 4.35 -21.03
CA LYS A 261 16.60 3.12 -21.70
C LYS A 261 16.30 1.85 -20.92
N HIS A 262 15.25 1.15 -21.36
CA HIS A 262 15.36 -0.29 -21.60
C HIS A 262 16.32 -0.46 -22.81
N VAL A 263 17.15 -1.51 -22.84
CA VAL A 263 18.02 -1.93 -23.97
C VAL A 263 19.52 -1.61 -23.86
N ASP A 264 20.29 -2.69 -24.09
CA ASP A 264 21.74 -2.82 -24.32
C ASP A 264 22.33 -1.87 -25.35
N VAL A 265 23.42 -1.17 -25.00
CA VAL A 265 24.38 -0.65 -25.98
C VAL A 265 25.81 -0.69 -25.41
N HIS A 266 26.74 -0.98 -26.33
CA HIS A 266 28.16 -1.36 -26.21
C HIS A 266 29.11 -0.20 -25.84
N ILE A 267 30.30 -0.50 -25.30
CA ILE A 267 31.25 0.45 -24.68
C ILE A 267 31.68 1.67 -25.54
N ASN A 268 31.67 1.58 -26.88
CA ASN A 268 32.00 2.72 -27.76
C ASN A 268 30.86 3.77 -27.85
N SER A 269 29.71 3.49 -27.23
CA SER A 269 28.50 4.32 -27.28
C SER A 269 28.36 5.30 -26.13
N PHE A 270 29.35 5.44 -25.25
CA PHE A 270 29.16 6.26 -24.04
C PHE A 270 28.93 7.75 -24.37
N LEU A 271 29.58 8.26 -25.43
CA LEU A 271 29.31 9.58 -25.97
C LEU A 271 28.04 9.63 -26.82
N SER A 272 27.57 8.52 -27.40
CA SER A 272 26.30 8.50 -28.14
C SER A 272 25.07 8.30 -27.24
N ASP A 273 25.27 7.87 -25.99
CA ASP A 273 24.22 7.83 -24.97
C ASP A 273 24.03 9.20 -24.31
N LEU A 274 25.07 10.04 -24.26
CA LEU A 274 24.89 11.48 -24.00
C LEU A 274 24.01 12.07 -25.11
N SER A 275 23.11 13.00 -24.77
CA SER A 275 22.40 13.76 -25.81
C SER A 275 23.43 14.33 -26.79
N GLN A 276 23.10 14.34 -28.08
CA GLN A 276 24.03 14.73 -29.16
C GLN A 276 24.78 16.04 -28.81
N ASP A 277 24.07 16.98 -28.18
CA ASP A 277 24.60 18.27 -27.72
C ASP A 277 25.65 18.12 -26.61
N ALA A 278 25.40 17.30 -25.60
CA ALA A 278 26.35 17.06 -24.51
C ALA A 278 27.58 16.30 -25.00
N ALA A 279 27.40 15.37 -25.94
CA ALA A 279 28.47 14.64 -26.59
C ALA A 279 29.38 15.57 -27.42
N ASN A 280 28.78 16.47 -28.20
CA ASN A 280 29.49 17.42 -29.03
C ASN A 280 30.24 18.47 -28.20
N GLU A 281 29.69 18.91 -27.08
CA GLU A 281 30.33 19.86 -26.17
C GLU A 281 31.54 19.22 -25.46
N VAL A 282 31.40 17.98 -24.99
CA VAL A 282 32.50 17.22 -24.39
C VAL A 282 33.61 16.97 -25.42
N LYS A 283 33.25 16.60 -26.66
CA LYS A 283 34.22 16.47 -27.77
C LYS A 283 34.92 17.78 -28.08
N ARG A 284 34.21 18.91 -28.10
CA ARG A 284 34.80 20.26 -28.31
C ARG A 284 35.79 20.64 -27.20
N LEU A 285 35.48 20.35 -25.94
CA LEU A 285 36.36 20.63 -24.81
C LEU A 285 37.62 19.77 -24.83
N ILE A 286 37.49 18.48 -25.13
CA ILE A 286 38.63 17.57 -25.30
C ILE A 286 39.49 18.00 -26.50
N GLY A 287 38.86 18.44 -27.60
CA GLY A 287 39.56 18.96 -28.77
C GLY A 287 40.35 20.24 -28.49
N ARG A 288 39.78 21.21 -27.76
CA ARG A 288 40.48 22.44 -27.38
C ARG A 288 41.70 22.17 -26.50
N THR A 289 41.54 21.32 -25.48
CA THR A 289 42.63 20.99 -24.55
C THR A 289 43.78 20.22 -25.22
N HIS A 290 43.53 19.58 -26.37
CA HIS A 290 44.57 18.96 -27.19
C HIS A 290 45.28 19.93 -28.16
N LEU A 291 44.65 21.06 -28.50
CA LEU A 291 45.20 22.09 -29.40
C LEU A 291 45.96 23.19 -28.63
N GLU A 292 45.76 23.30 -27.32
CA GLU A 292 46.44 24.25 -26.42
C GLU A 292 47.74 23.68 -25.81
N LYS A 293 48.20 22.50 -26.25
CA LYS A 293 49.50 21.88 -25.95
C LYS A 293 50.36 21.83 -27.20
#